data_AF-A0A250DJK1-F1
#
_entry.id   AF-A0A250DJK1-F1
#
_cell.length_a   1.000
_cell.length_b   1.000
_cell.length_c   1.000
_cell.angle_alpha   90.00
_cell.angle_beta   90.00
_cell.angle_gamma   90.00
#
_symmetry.space_group_name_H-M   'P 1'
#
loop_
_entity.id
_entity.type
_entity.pdbx_description
1 polymer ?
#
loop_
_entity_poly.entity_id
_entity_poly.type
_entity_poly.pdbx_seq_one_letter_code
_entity_poly.pdbx_strand_id
1 'polypeptide(L)'
;MLKDFTDWLLKLIAKLFTAVWDFLSDIFVSILEGVVNAFVSLIASIPMPGWLTGGLGGVFGSMDSGILYIVSACGVPAALAIIGGGYAFRMLRKIFTLFQW
;
A
#
# COMPACT_ATOMS: atom_id res chain seq x y z
N MET A 1 50.24 -22.59 -0.34
CA MET A 1 49.61 -23.69 0.42
C MET A 1 49.16 -23.25 1.81
N LEU A 2 50.04 -22.97 2.78
CA LEU A 2 49.63 -22.54 4.13
C LEU A 2 48.89 -21.20 4.14
N LYS A 3 49.32 -20.24 3.32
CA LYS A 3 48.70 -18.92 3.20
C LYS A 3 47.29 -18.98 2.62
N ASP A 4 47.11 -19.78 1.56
CA ASP A 4 45.81 -19.98 0.90
C ASP A 4 44.79 -20.68 1.82
N PHE A 5 45.27 -21.62 2.65
CA PHE A 5 44.45 -22.29 3.65
C PHE A 5 44.01 -21.33 4.76
N THR A 6 44.91 -20.48 5.24
CA THR A 6 44.58 -19.43 6.23
C THR A 6 43.60 -18.39 5.66
N ASP A 7 43.76 -17.98 4.41
CA ASP A 7 42.83 -17.05 3.75
C ASP A 7 41.45 -17.68 3.52
N TRP A 8 41.39 -18.97 3.21
CA TRP A 8 40.13 -19.71 3.12
C TRP A 8 39.43 -19.80 4.48
N LEU A 9 40.16 -20.10 5.55
CA LEU A 9 39.63 -20.18 6.92
C LEU A 9 39.09 -18.82 7.38
N LEU A 10 39.83 -17.74 7.15
CA LEU A 10 39.39 -16.37 7.49
C LEU A 10 38.15 -15.96 6.70
N LYS A 11 38.06 -16.29 5.41
CA LYS A 11 36.86 -16.04 4.61
C LYS A 11 35.65 -16.82 5.12
N LEU A 12 35.85 -18.04 5.59
CA LEU A 12 34.77 -18.88 6.12
C LEU A 12 34.25 -18.31 7.45
N ILE A 13 35.14 -17.86 8.33
CA ILE A 13 34.76 -17.18 9.58
C ILE A 13 34.05 -15.85 9.28
N ALA A 14 34.57 -15.05 8.34
CA ALA A 14 33.93 -13.80 7.94
C ALA A 14 32.51 -14.02 7.41
N LYS A 15 32.31 -15.02 6.53
CA LYS A 15 30.97 -15.40 6.04
C LYS A 15 30.02 -15.81 7.15
N LEU A 16 30.52 -16.51 8.16
CA LEU A 16 29.72 -16.92 9.32
C LEU A 16 29.23 -15.71 10.12
N PHE A 17 30.12 -14.73 10.34
CA PHE A 17 29.74 -13.47 10.99
C PHE A 17 28.76 -12.64 10.14
N THR A 18 28.95 -12.57 8.82
CA THR A 18 28.02 -11.86 7.92
C THR A 18 26.64 -12.51 7.97
N ALA A 19 26.55 -13.85 7.91
CA ALA A 19 25.28 -14.56 7.97
C ALA A 19 24.53 -14.32 9.30
N VAL A 20 25.24 -14.23 10.42
CA VAL A 20 24.64 -13.90 11.73
C VAL A 20 24.14 -12.46 11.75
N TRP A 21 24.89 -11.53 11.15
CA TRP A 21 24.49 -10.13 11.06
C TRP A 21 23.26 -9.93 10.16
N ASP A 22 23.24 -10.59 9.00
CA ASP A 22 22.12 -10.55 8.07
C ASP A 22 20.85 -11.13 8.72
N PHE A 23 20.97 -12.23 9.46
CA PHE A 23 19.86 -12.81 10.23
C PHE A 23 19.30 -11.83 11.28
N LEU A 24 20.15 -11.08 11.98
CA LEU A 24 19.71 -10.05 12.93
C LEU A 24 18.97 -8.90 12.22
N SER A 25 19.49 -8.48 11.07
CA SER A 25 18.86 -7.46 10.23
C SER A 25 17.48 -7.92 9.75
N ASP A 26 17.36 -9.15 9.27
CA ASP A 26 16.10 -9.72 8.78
C ASP A 26 15.05 -9.82 9.90
N ILE A 27 15.45 -10.20 11.13
CA ILE A 27 14.55 -10.20 12.29
C ILE A 27 14.02 -8.79 12.56
N PHE A 28 14.89 -7.78 12.54
CA PHE A 28 14.49 -6.41 12.81
C PHE A 28 13.52 -5.87 11.74
N VAL A 29 13.81 -6.13 10.47
CA VAL A 29 12.91 -5.79 9.35
C VAL A 29 11.57 -6.51 9.50
N SER A 30 11.57 -7.80 9.82
CA SER A 30 10.35 -8.59 10.02
C SER A 30 9.47 -8.03 11.15
N ILE A 31 10.08 -7.54 12.24
CA ILE A 31 9.35 -6.91 13.33
C ILE A 31 8.71 -5.60 12.88
N LEU A 32 9.46 -4.75 12.16
CA LEU A 32 8.92 -3.49 11.61
C LEU A 32 7.78 -3.74 10.62
N GLU A 33 7.92 -4.72 9.73
CA GLU A 33 6.85 -5.15 8.84
C GLU A 33 5.63 -5.64 9.62
N GLY A 34 5.82 -6.42 10.68
CA GLY A 34 4.74 -6.87 11.56
C GLY A 34 3.96 -5.70 12.18
N VAL A 35 4.66 -4.66 12.64
CA VAL A 35 4.04 -3.45 13.20
C VAL A 35 3.24 -2.70 12.13
N VAL A 36 3.80 -2.49 10.95
CA VAL A 36 3.10 -1.80 9.84
C VAL A 36 1.87 -2.61 9.40
N ASN A 37 2.00 -3.93 9.27
CA ASN A 37 0.90 -4.81 8.92
C ASN A 37 -0.22 -4.80 9.97
N ALA A 38 0.12 -4.67 11.26
CA ALA A 38 -0.87 -4.50 12.31
C ALA A 38 -1.71 -3.22 12.11
N PHE A 39 -1.08 -2.09 11.80
CA PHE A 39 -1.80 -0.85 11.47
C PHE A 39 -2.67 -1.00 10.22
N VAL A 40 -2.15 -1.64 9.17
CA VAL A 40 -2.92 -1.90 7.93
C VAL A 40 -4.15 -2.77 8.24
N SER A 41 -3.99 -3.81 9.03
CA SER A 41 -5.10 -4.70 9.42
C SER A 41 -6.19 -3.96 10.20
N LEU A 42 -5.79 -3.03 11.07
CA LEU A 42 -6.70 -2.21 11.86
C LEU A 42 -7.49 -1.24 10.95
N ILE A 43 -6.84 -0.63 9.97
CA ILE A 43 -7.52 0.22 8.97
C ILE A 43 -8.46 -0.62 8.09
N ALA A 44 -8.02 -1.79 7.64
CA ALA A 44 -8.82 -2.68 6.80
C ALA A 44 -10.04 -3.27 7.54
N SER A 45 -10.03 -3.31 8.87
CA SER A 45 -11.17 -3.74 9.69
C SER A 45 -12.33 -2.74 9.72
N ILE A 46 -12.10 -1.49 9.26
CA ILE A 46 -13.16 -0.48 9.19
C ILE A 46 -14.13 -0.88 8.06
N PRO A 47 -15.40 -1.21 8.36
CA PRO A 47 -16.35 -1.64 7.35
C PRO A 47 -16.59 -0.48 6.37
N MET A 48 -16.16 -0.69 5.13
CA MET A 48 -16.41 0.28 4.08
C MET A 48 -17.91 0.33 3.76
N PRO A 49 -18.54 1.51 3.74
CA PRO A 49 -19.94 1.66 3.38
C PRO A 49 -20.28 1.05 2.01
N GLY A 50 -21.48 0.49 1.86
CA GLY A 50 -21.95 -0.15 0.60
C GLY A 50 -21.86 0.73 -0.66
N TRP A 51 -21.91 2.05 -0.50
CA TRP A 51 -21.78 3.01 -1.60
C TRP A 51 -20.34 3.18 -2.11
N LEU A 52 -19.33 2.83 -1.31
CA LEU A 52 -17.92 2.79 -1.70
C LEU A 52 -17.55 1.49 -2.43
N THR A 53 -18.22 0.38 -2.10
CA THR A 53 -17.95 -0.95 -2.68
C THR A 53 -18.49 -1.12 -4.10
N GLY A 54 -19.66 -0.56 -4.40
CA GLY A 54 -20.22 -0.54 -5.77
C GLY A 54 -19.79 0.66 -6.61
N GLY A 55 -19.37 1.74 -5.96
CA GLY A 55 -19.01 3.00 -6.59
C GLY A 55 -20.11 3.60 -7.49
N LEU A 56 -19.74 4.64 -8.23
CA LEU A 56 -20.58 5.19 -9.30
C LEU A 56 -20.64 4.27 -10.53
N GLY A 57 -19.71 3.31 -10.64
CA GLY A 57 -19.64 2.35 -11.74
C GLY A 57 -20.86 1.43 -11.78
N GLY A 58 -21.39 0.99 -10.63
CA GLY A 58 -22.64 0.22 -10.58
C GLY A 58 -23.86 1.04 -11.02
N VAL A 59 -23.89 2.33 -10.70
CA VAL A 59 -24.97 3.24 -11.11
C VAL A 59 -24.93 3.49 -12.61
N PHE A 60 -23.76 3.84 -13.17
CA PHE A 60 -23.61 4.03 -14.61
C PHE A 60 -23.80 2.73 -15.40
N GLY A 61 -23.39 1.58 -14.86
CA GLY A 61 -23.59 0.28 -15.50
C GLY A 61 -25.05 -0.18 -15.54
N SER A 62 -25.90 0.38 -14.67
CA SER A 62 -27.35 0.11 -14.63
C SER A 62 -28.20 1.08 -15.47
N MET A 63 -27.58 2.13 -16.04
CA MET A 63 -28.28 3.11 -16.87
C MET A 63 -28.45 2.62 -18.31
N ASP A 64 -29.58 2.96 -18.91
CA ASP A 64 -29.81 2.70 -20.33
C ASP A 64 -28.83 3.49 -21.21
N SER A 65 -28.49 2.90 -22.36
CA SER A 65 -27.49 3.40 -23.31
C SER A 65 -27.73 4.85 -23.78
N GLY A 66 -28.99 5.26 -23.95
CA GLY A 66 -29.34 6.62 -24.32
C GLY A 66 -29.07 7.66 -23.22
N ILE A 67 -29.29 7.28 -21.96
CA ILE A 67 -29.03 8.15 -20.80
C ILE A 67 -27.52 8.24 -20.57
N LEU A 68 -26.81 7.13 -20.73
CA LEU A 68 -25.35 7.06 -20.58
C LEU A 68 -24.65 7.96 -21.61
N TYR A 69 -25.16 8.01 -22.86
CA TYR A 69 -24.66 8.92 -23.89
C TYR A 69 -24.79 10.39 -23.45
N ILE A 70 -25.96 10.82 -22.99
CA ILE A 70 -26.19 12.20 -22.54
C ILE A 70 -25.32 12.55 -21.33
N VAL A 71 -25.24 11.65 -20.35
CA VAL A 71 -24.41 11.82 -19.15
C VAL A 71 -22.93 11.93 -19.49
N SER A 72 -22.45 11.15 -20.48
CA SER A 72 -21.08 11.24 -20.97
C SER A 72 -20.82 12.53 -21.75
N ALA A 73 -21.77 12.97 -22.58
CA ALA A 73 -21.68 14.21 -23.35
C ALA A 73 -21.70 15.46 -22.45
N CYS A 74 -22.42 15.42 -21.32
CA CYS A 74 -22.43 16.47 -20.30
C CYS A 74 -21.17 16.47 -19.41
N GLY A 75 -20.25 15.51 -19.57
CA GLY A 75 -18.99 15.47 -18.81
C GLY A 75 -19.15 15.11 -17.33
N VAL A 76 -20.30 14.56 -16.93
CA VAL A 76 -20.61 14.20 -15.54
C VAL A 76 -19.58 13.22 -14.94
N PRO A 77 -19.10 12.18 -15.66
CA PRO A 77 -18.07 11.28 -15.13
C PRO A 77 -16.75 12.00 -14.81
N ALA A 78 -16.33 12.93 -15.67
CA ALA A 78 -15.10 13.69 -15.49
C ALA A 78 -15.20 14.65 -14.28
N ALA A 79 -16.35 15.33 -14.13
CA ALA A 79 -16.60 16.20 -12.98
C ALA A 79 -16.58 15.42 -11.65
N LEU A 80 -17.22 14.24 -11.61
CA LEU A 80 -17.23 13.38 -10.43
C LEU A 80 -15.85 12.81 -10.10
N ALA A 81 -15.03 12.50 -11.12
CA ALA A 81 -13.65 12.06 -10.91
C ALA A 81 -12.78 13.15 -10.25
N ILE A 82 -12.94 14.41 -10.65
CA ILE A 82 -12.22 15.55 -10.04
C ILE A 82 -12.63 15.74 -8.57
N ILE A 83 -13.93 15.66 -8.27
CA ILE A 83 -14.44 15.75 -6.89
C ILE A 83 -13.91 14.57 -6.04
N GLY A 84 -13.96 13.35 -6.60
CA GLY A 84 -13.44 12.14 -5.96
C GLY A 84 -11.94 12.25 -5.66
N GLY A 85 -11.15 12.74 -6.61
CA GLY A 85 -9.71 12.99 -6.41
C GLY A 85 -9.44 14.02 -5.32
N GLY A 86 -10.23 15.10 -5.25
CA GLY A 86 -10.15 16.09 -4.18
C GLY A 86 -10.44 15.52 -2.80
N TYR A 87 -11.46 14.66 -2.68
CA TYR A 87 -11.79 14.01 -1.41
C TYR A 87 -10.74 12.96 -0.99
N ALA A 88 -10.22 12.18 -1.96
CA ALA A 88 -9.14 11.24 -1.73
C ALA A 88 -7.87 11.93 -1.22
N PHE A 89 -7.51 13.07 -1.82
CA PHE A 89 -6.39 13.91 -1.34
C PHE A 89 -6.62 14.39 0.10
N ARG A 90 -7.83 14.85 0.43
CA ARG A 90 -8.18 15.27 1.79
C ARG A 90 -8.06 14.12 2.81
N MET A 91 -8.52 12.92 2.46
CA MET A 91 -8.42 11.75 3.33
C MET A 91 -6.98 11.29 3.51
N LEU A 92 -6.21 11.17 2.42
CA LEU A 92 -4.79 10.85 2.48
C LEU A 92 -4.04 11.82 3.40
N ARG A 93 -4.31 13.12 3.26
CA ARG A 93 -3.68 14.13 4.11
C ARG A 93 -4.01 13.93 5.59
N LYS A 94 -5.26 13.65 5.95
CA LYS A 94 -5.65 13.35 7.34
C LYS A 94 -4.89 12.15 7.90
N ILE A 95 -4.67 11.10 7.10
CA ILE A 95 -3.90 9.93 7.53
C ILE A 95 -2.43 10.29 7.75
N PHE A 96 -1.80 10.99 6.80
CA PHE A 96 -0.40 11.41 6.91
C PHE A 96 -0.15 12.39 8.05
N THR A 97 -1.14 13.22 8.40
CA THR A 97 -1.03 14.17 9.52
C THR A 97 -1.59 13.62 10.83
N LEU A 98 -1.70 12.29 10.99
CA LEU A 98 -2.19 11.65 12.22
C LEU A 98 -3.54 12.22 12.72
N PHE A 99 -4.44 12.52 11.79
CA PHE A 99 -5.76 13.09 12.04
C PHE A 99 -5.79 14.46 12.75
N GLN A 100 -4.70 15.23 12.71
CA GLN A 100 -4.62 16.56 13.34
C GLN A 100 -5.36 17.69 12.58
N TRP A 101 -6.19 17.37 11.59
CA TRP A 101 -6.92 18.30 10.71
C TRP A 101 -8.30 17.75 10.34
#